data_AF-A0A239Q0K3-F1
#
_entry.id   AF-A0A239Q0K3-F1
#
_cell.length_a   1.000
_cell.length_b   1.000
_cell.length_c   1.000
_cell.angle_alpha   90.00
_cell.angle_beta   90.00
_cell.angle_gamma   90.00
#
_symmetry.space_group_name_H-M   'P 1'
#
loop_
_entity.id
_entity.type
_entity.pdbx_description
1 polymer ?
#
loop_
_entity_poly.entity_id
_entity_poly.type
_entity_poly.pdbx_seq_one_letter_code
_entity_poly.pdbx_strand_id
1 'polypeptide(L)' 'MIDAPEFPTETTPEGEQIVAPGVKPITLRDRLEWRARQPMTPKRNPNAEQKPCDLGLFDLEGRRQIDWIDEARKCKP' A
#
# COMPACT_ATOMS: atom_id res chain seq x y z
N MET A 1 -35.01 -8.04 -36.89
CA MET A 1 -33.78 -7.22 -37.03
C MET A 1 -33.10 -7.30 -35.67
N ILE A 2 -31.91 -7.90 -35.61
CA ILE A 2 -31.15 -7.98 -34.36
C ILE A 2 -30.47 -6.61 -34.26
N ASP A 3 -30.90 -5.78 -33.31
CA ASP A 3 -30.19 -4.54 -32.99
C ASP A 3 -28.74 -4.91 -32.66
N ALA A 4 -27.79 -4.34 -33.42
CA ALA A 4 -26.39 -4.52 -33.12
C ALA A 4 -26.11 -3.93 -31.72
N PRO A 5 -25.40 -4.65 -30.83
CA PRO A 5 -25.05 -4.08 -29.53
C PRO A 5 -24.21 -2.83 -29.77
N GLU A 6 -24.71 -1.70 -29.26
CA GLU A 6 -23.99 -0.42 -29.28
C GLU A 6 -22.80 -0.55 -28.33
N PHE A 7 -21.62 -0.83 -28.89
CA PHE A 7 -20.41 -0.98 -28.09
C PHE A 7 -19.87 0.40 -27.69
N PRO A 8 -19.49 0.59 -26.41
CA PRO A 8 -18.84 1.83 -26.01
C PRO A 8 -17.50 1.98 -26.73
N THR A 9 -17.22 3.19 -27.22
CA THR A 9 -15.95 3.55 -27.87
C THR A 9 -15.12 4.47 -26.97
N GLU A 10 -13.81 4.45 -27.18
CA GLU A 10 -12.85 5.30 -26.48
C GLU A 10 -11.83 5.88 -27.48
N THR A 11 -11.52 7.16 -27.34
CA THR A 11 -10.46 7.82 -28.12
C THR A 11 -9.08 7.41 -27.62
N THR A 12 -8.28 6.85 -28.51
CA THR A 12 -6.88 6.46 -28.28
C THR A 12 -5.93 7.24 -29.20
N PRO A 13 -4.60 7.23 -28.98
CA PRO A 13 -3.63 7.81 -29.92
C PRO A 13 -3.74 7.27 -31.35
N GLU A 14 -4.26 6.05 -31.52
CA GLU A 14 -4.49 5.39 -32.81
C GLU A 14 -5.87 5.70 -33.41
N GLY A 15 -6.75 6.42 -32.70
CA GLY A 15 -8.10 6.79 -33.13
C GLY A 15 -9.22 6.30 -32.20
N GLU A 16 -10.47 6.36 -32.67
CA GLU A 16 -11.62 5.77 -31.95
C GLU A 16 -11.53 4.24 -31.98
N GLN A 17 -11.49 3.62 -30.79
CA GLN A 17 -11.44 2.17 -30.63
C GLN A 17 -12.67 1.67 -29.87
N ILE A 18 -13.06 0.43 -30.13
CA ILE A 18 -14.18 -0.24 -29.45
C ILE A 18 -13.68 -0.90 -28.17
N VAL A 19 -14.38 -0.67 -27.06
CA VAL A 19 -14.09 -1.38 -25.80
C VAL A 19 -14.50 -2.84 -25.94
N ALA A 20 -13.62 -3.75 -25.51
CA ALA A 20 -13.88 -5.17 -25.56
C ALA A 20 -15.19 -5.54 -24.80
N PRO A 21 -16.09 -6.35 -25.40
CA PRO A 21 -17.36 -6.69 -24.77
C PRO A 21 -17.17 -7.34 -23.40
N GLY A 22 -17.93 -6.89 -22.39
CA GLY A 22 -17.85 -7.41 -21.03
C GLY A 22 -16.64 -6.93 -20.21
N VAL A 23 -15.77 -6.08 -20.79
CA VAL A 23 -14.62 -5.49 -20.09
C VAL A 23 -14.91 -4.03 -19.77
N LYS A 24 -14.79 -3.66 -18.49
CA LYS A 24 -14.88 -2.25 -18.07
C LYS A 24 -13.49 -1.61 -18.11
N PRO A 25 -13.32 -0.45 -18.78
CA PRO A 25 -12.05 0.28 -18.75
C PRO A 25 -11.68 0.72 -17.33
N ILE A 26 -10.40 0.66 -17.00
CA ILE A 26 -9.87 1.11 -15.70
C ILE A 26 -9.61 2.62 -15.79
N THR A 27 -10.42 3.40 -15.08
CA THR A 27 -10.30 4.86 -15.06
C THR A 27 -9.13 5.32 -14.19
N LEU A 28 -8.72 6.58 -14.33
CA LEU A 28 -7.72 7.19 -13.43
C LEU A 28 -8.16 7.12 -11.96
N ARG A 29 -9.46 7.33 -11.68
CA ARG A 29 -10.03 7.22 -10.34
C ARG A 29 -9.82 5.81 -9.79
N ASP A 30 -10.13 4.77 -10.56
CA ASP A 30 -9.96 3.38 -10.14
C ASP A 30 -8.49 3.08 -9.78
N ARG A 31 -7.54 3.58 -10.60
CA ARG A 31 -6.09 3.42 -10.33
C ARG A 31 -5.66 4.11 -9.04
N LEU A 32 -6.14 5.33 -8.80
CA LEU A 32 -5.80 6.08 -7.59
C LEU A 32 -6.41 5.46 -6.34
N GLU A 33 -7.67 5.01 -6.43
CA GLU A 33 -8.38 4.37 -5.34
C GLU A 33 -7.73 3.04 -4.95
N TRP A 34 -7.30 2.25 -5.95
CA TRP A 34 -6.51 1.04 -5.73
C TRP A 34 -5.20 1.36 -5.00
N ARG A 35 -4.45 2.36 -5.50
CA ARG A 35 -3.16 2.75 -4.90
C ARG A 35 -3.30 3.26 -3.47
N ALA A 36 -4.38 3.98 -3.15
CA ALA A 36 -4.63 4.49 -1.80
C ALA A 36 -4.91 3.38 -0.78
N ARG A 37 -5.42 2.23 -1.22
CA ARG A 37 -5.67 1.05 -0.37
C ARG A 37 -4.44 0.16 -0.18
N GLN A 38 -3.40 0.33 -1.01
CA GLN A 38 -2.18 -0.46 -0.88
C GLN A 38 -1.38 -0.04 0.37
N PRO A 39 -0.66 -0.96 1.01
CA PRO A 39 0.32 -0.62 2.04
C PRO A 39 1.31 0.43 1.51
N MET A 40 1.76 1.34 2.40
CA MET A 40 2.77 2.31 2.02
C MET A 40 4.06 1.60 1.61
N THR A 41 4.49 1.81 0.36
CA THR A 41 5.74 1.23 -0.12
C THR A 41 6.95 2.05 0.37
N PRO A 42 8.05 1.38 0.74
CA PRO A 42 9.28 2.05 1.16
C PRO A 42 9.88 2.88 0.01
N LYS A 43 10.27 4.13 0.30
CA LYS A 43 10.74 5.11 -0.71
C LYS A 43 12.10 4.79 -1.34
N ARG A 44 12.97 4.04 -0.66
CA ARG A 44 14.38 3.85 -1.05
C ARG A 44 14.73 2.43 -1.47
N ASN A 45 14.19 1.44 -0.77
CA ASN A 45 14.43 0.03 -1.06
C ASN A 45 13.07 -0.68 -1.14
N PRO A 46 12.63 -1.16 -2.31
CA PRO A 46 11.33 -1.80 -2.49
C PRO A 46 11.16 -3.09 -1.68
N ASN A 47 12.27 -3.71 -1.27
CA ASN A 47 12.29 -4.92 -0.46
C ASN A 47 12.50 -4.62 1.04
N ALA A 48 12.47 -3.35 1.45
CA ALA A 48 12.60 -3.01 2.86
C ALA A 48 11.32 -3.41 3.60
N GLU A 49 11.48 -4.26 4.59
CA GLU A 49 10.41 -4.60 5.52
C GLU A 49 9.98 -3.36 6.32
N GLN A 50 8.68 -3.29 6.63
CA GLN A 50 8.17 -2.26 7.53
C GLN A 50 8.79 -2.47 8.91
N LYS A 51 9.48 -1.45 9.41
CA LYS A 51 10.04 -1.47 10.77
C LYS A 51 8.91 -1.64 11.79
N PRO A 52 9.11 -2.46 12.86
CA PRO A 52 8.13 -2.59 13.92
C PRO A 52 7.82 -1.23 14.57
N CYS A 53 6.57 -1.04 14.96
CA CYS A 53 6.04 0.22 15.51
C CYS A 53 6.67 0.61 16.85
N ASP A 54 7.38 -0.32 17.50
CA ASP A 54 7.99 -0.11 18.81
C ASP A 54 9.41 0.46 18.73
N LEU A 55 9.89 0.89 17.56
CA LEU A 55 11.20 1.55 17.46
C LEU A 55 11.07 3.07 17.67
N GLY A 56 11.39 3.57 18.86
CA GLY A 56 11.48 5.01 19.14
C GLY A 56 11.13 5.44 20.57
N LEU A 57 10.56 6.64 20.73
CA LEU A 57 10.24 7.25 22.03
C LEU A 57 9.29 6.40 22.90
N PHE A 58 8.54 5.49 22.27
CA PHE A 58 7.59 4.57 22.89
C PHE A 58 8.00 3.10 22.76
N ASP A 59 9.30 2.83 22.64
CA ASP A 59 9.85 1.47 22.68
C ASP A 59 9.59 0.84 24.05
N LEU A 60 8.44 0.19 24.19
CA LEU A 60 8.01 -0.46 25.43
C LEU A 60 8.99 -1.56 25.83
N GLU A 61 9.55 -2.27 24.87
CA GLU A 61 10.53 -3.32 25.10
C GLU A 61 11.90 -2.74 25.47
N GLY A 62 12.32 -1.66 24.80
CA GLY A 62 13.52 -0.89 25.16
C GLY A 62 13.45 -0.33 26.59
N ARG A 63 12.29 0.15 27.04
CA ARG A 63 12.08 0.61 28.43
C ARG A 63 12.14 -0.54 29.44
N ARG A 64 11.49 -1.68 29.15
CA ARG A 64 11.54 -2.88 30.00
C ARG A 64 12.97 -3.38 30.19
N GLN A 65 13.80 -3.32 29.16
CA GLN A 65 15.21 -3.70 29.25
C GLN A 65 16.01 -2.75 30.16
N ILE A 66 15.75 -1.44 30.11
CA ILE A 66 16.41 -0.45 30.99
C ILE A 66 16.04 -0.71 32.45
N ASP A 67 14.74 -0.88 32.74
CA ASP A 67 14.26 -1.14 34.11
C ASP A 67 14.89 -2.42 34.69
N TRP A 68 15.01 -3.47 33.88
CA TRP A 68 15.66 -4.72 34.28
C TRP A 68 17.17 -4.55 34.55
N ILE A 69 17.89 -3.79 33.72
CA ILE A 69 19.31 -3.48 33.94
C ILE A 69 19.49 -2.69 35.24
N ASP A 70 18.61 -1.72 35.50
CA ASP A 70 18.67 -0.92 36.72
C ASP A 70 18.35 -1.75 37.97
N GLU A 71 17.41 -2.70 37.88
CA GLU A 71 17.15 -3.67 38.94
C GLU A 71 18.35 -4.60 39.20
N ALA A 72 18.95 -5.13 38.14
CA ALA A 72 20.14 -5.97 38.23
C ALA A 72 21.34 -5.25 38.87
N ARG A 73 21.47 -3.93 38.65
CA ARG A 73 22.50 -3.09 39.28
C ARG A 73 22.26 -2.85 40.77
N LYS A 74 21.01 -2.83 41.24
CA LYS A 74 20.67 -2.68 42.67
C LYS A 74 21.05 -3.90 43.51
N CYS A 75 21.16 -5.08 42.90
CA CYS A 75 21.53 -6.33 43.58
C CYS A 75 23.04 -6.63 43.58
N LYS A 76 23.89 -5.70 43.13
CA LYS A 76 25.34 -5.83 43.34
C LYS A 76 25.70 -5.33 44.76
N PRO A 77 26.48 -6.09 45.55
CA PRO A 77 26.91 -5.66 46.88
C PRO A 77 27.80 -4.41 46.83
#